data_AF-A0A7C6YIC4-F1
#
_entry.id   AF-A0A7C6YIC4-F1
#
_cell.length_a   1.000
_cell.length_b   1.000
_cell.length_c   1.000
_cell.angle_alpha   90.00
_cell.angle_beta   90.00
_cell.angle_gamma   90.00
#
_symmetry.space_group_name_H-M   'P 1'
#
loop_
_entity.id
_entity.type
_entity.pdbx_description
1 polymer ?
#
loop_
_entity_poly.entity_id
_entity_poly.type
_entity_poly.pdbx_seq_one_letter_code
_entity_poly.pdbx_strand_id
1 'polypeptide(L)'
;MSKKEILNFSIGPVQGFIARARKTRDFWVGSFLLSYLAGQAMVVILEKDGSLILPAVAESKGNIADPLLQAIMECRDGKEIDRTDRSKLITATLPNRFRAEIPTGFNPALCEQAIKEKWHELAQIIWDRYLADPAALGRSTADIWKRQIDNFWEINWVLSEDSAALDLRKNWRCHLPSIEPGDKCSLFGNLQELSGYLRIHEKDKQDEFWEAVRQQKKVGIFYDLEENERLCAIALIKRLFPHVATELIYEVPANYPSTPYLAAINWIAKVVKSKTEEAKSYAIEASSLPEVKGRENPDLFPV
;
A
#
# COMPACT_ATOMS: atom_id res chain seq x y z
N MET A 1 1.02 33.26 -24.50
CA MET A 1 0.69 31.91 -23.97
C MET A 1 1.99 31.25 -23.58
N SER A 2 2.19 30.87 -22.32
CA SER A 2 3.34 30.06 -21.96
C SER A 2 3.26 28.75 -22.75
N LYS A 3 4.38 28.32 -23.32
CA LYS A 3 4.44 26.98 -23.91
C LYS A 3 4.15 25.97 -22.79
N LYS A 4 3.36 24.96 -23.10
CA LYS A 4 3.05 23.87 -22.20
C LYS A 4 3.56 22.58 -22.83
N GLU A 5 3.94 21.64 -21.99
CA GLU A 5 4.48 20.35 -22.38
C GLU A 5 3.59 19.24 -21.81
N ILE A 6 3.54 18.09 -22.49
CA ILE A 6 2.77 16.93 -22.02
C ILE A 6 3.68 15.95 -21.31
N LEU A 7 3.43 15.74 -20.03
CA LEU A 7 4.05 14.72 -19.21
C LEU A 7 3.24 13.43 -19.28
N ASN A 8 3.88 12.34 -19.66
CA ASN A 8 3.35 10.98 -19.49
C ASN A 8 4.14 10.31 -18.36
N PHE A 9 3.45 9.81 -17.34
CA PHE A 9 4.08 9.27 -16.14
C PHE A 9 3.51 7.89 -15.81
N SER A 10 4.33 7.01 -15.23
CA SER A 10 3.85 5.80 -14.61
C SER A 10 4.71 5.32 -13.45
N ILE A 11 4.05 4.72 -12.46
CA ILE A 11 4.64 3.97 -11.36
C ILE A 11 4.28 2.47 -11.48
N GLY A 12 5.23 1.60 -11.15
CA GLY A 12 5.07 0.15 -11.09
C GLY A 12 6.13 -0.48 -10.17
N PRO A 13 6.14 -1.81 -9.98
CA PRO A 13 5.31 -2.79 -10.65
C PRO A 13 3.87 -2.81 -10.11
N VAL A 14 2.86 -2.90 -11.00
CA VAL A 14 1.45 -2.92 -10.60
C VAL A 14 1.02 -4.32 -10.17
N GLN A 15 1.00 -5.26 -11.11
CA GLN A 15 0.54 -6.63 -10.85
C GLN A 15 1.44 -7.35 -9.85
N GLY A 16 2.77 -7.16 -9.96
CA GLY A 16 3.74 -7.71 -9.02
C GLY A 16 3.58 -7.20 -7.59
N PHE A 17 2.97 -6.03 -7.39
CA PHE A 17 2.71 -5.48 -6.06
C PHE A 17 1.30 -5.83 -5.54
N ILE A 18 0.26 -5.64 -6.36
CA ILE A 18 -1.13 -5.83 -5.94
C ILE A 18 -1.45 -7.32 -5.74
N ALA A 19 -1.17 -8.17 -6.75
CA ALA A 19 -1.58 -9.57 -6.76
C ALA A 19 -0.85 -10.43 -5.72
N ARG A 20 0.31 -9.97 -5.22
CA ARG A 20 1.05 -10.63 -4.14
C ARG A 20 0.39 -10.31 -2.80
N ALA A 21 -0.74 -10.97 -2.54
CA ALA A 21 -1.57 -10.80 -1.34
C ALA A 21 -2.07 -12.17 -0.87
N ARG A 22 -1.98 -12.45 0.44
CA ARG A 22 -2.58 -13.66 1.03
C ARG A 22 -3.95 -13.36 1.64
N LYS A 23 -4.09 -12.18 2.26
CA LYS A 23 -5.36 -11.68 2.82
C LYS A 23 -5.97 -10.66 1.85
N THR A 24 -7.30 -10.56 1.80
CA THR A 24 -8.02 -9.54 1.01
C THR A 24 -7.61 -8.12 1.40
N ARG A 25 -7.29 -7.90 2.67
CA ARG A 25 -6.67 -6.66 3.15
C ARG A 25 -5.34 -6.35 2.46
N ASP A 26 -4.43 -7.31 2.34
CA ASP A 26 -3.14 -7.09 1.65
C ASP A 26 -3.35 -6.71 0.18
N PHE A 27 -4.40 -7.25 -0.45
CA PHE A 27 -4.78 -6.91 -1.82
C PHE A 27 -5.27 -5.46 -1.89
N TRP A 28 -6.21 -5.08 -1.03
CA TRP A 28 -6.72 -3.71 -0.92
C TRP A 28 -5.60 -2.70 -0.62
N VAL A 29 -4.73 -2.99 0.34
CA VAL A 29 -3.57 -2.14 0.68
C VAL A 29 -2.65 -1.96 -0.53
N GLY A 30 -2.43 -3.02 -1.31
CA GLY A 30 -1.64 -2.94 -2.54
C GLY A 30 -2.21 -1.93 -3.54
N SER A 31 -3.52 -1.98 -3.76
CA SER A 31 -4.20 -1.01 -4.64
C SER A 31 -4.17 0.40 -4.06
N PHE A 32 -4.50 0.56 -2.77
CA PHE A 32 -4.54 1.85 -2.10
C PHE A 32 -3.18 2.54 -2.10
N LEU A 33 -2.10 1.85 -1.71
CA LEU A 33 -0.75 2.42 -1.67
C LEU A 33 -0.29 2.86 -3.06
N LEU A 34 -0.60 2.09 -4.11
CA LEU A 34 -0.25 2.47 -5.47
C LEU A 34 -0.97 3.75 -5.91
N SER A 35 -2.27 3.85 -5.63
CA SER A 35 -3.05 5.07 -5.89
C SER A 35 -2.59 6.26 -5.05
N TYR A 36 -2.30 6.05 -3.77
CA TYR A 36 -1.79 7.08 -2.86
C TYR A 36 -0.45 7.64 -3.36
N LEU A 37 0.51 6.78 -3.70
CA LEU A 37 1.81 7.19 -4.22
C LEU A 37 1.68 7.90 -5.58
N ALA A 38 0.84 7.39 -6.49
CA ALA A 38 0.55 8.10 -7.74
C ALA A 38 -0.06 9.49 -7.49
N GLY A 39 -0.94 9.61 -6.49
CA GLY A 39 -1.51 10.88 -6.05
C GLY A 39 -0.47 11.87 -5.54
N GLN A 40 0.58 11.41 -4.84
CA GLN A 40 1.69 12.30 -4.43
C GLN A 40 2.37 12.96 -5.64
N ALA A 41 2.59 12.22 -6.72
CA ALA A 41 3.12 12.78 -7.97
C ALA A 41 2.14 13.74 -8.65
N MET A 42 0.84 13.43 -8.65
CA MET A 42 -0.20 14.29 -9.23
C MET A 42 -0.33 15.62 -8.49
N VAL A 43 -0.24 15.62 -7.16
CA VAL A 43 -0.32 16.87 -6.37
C VAL A 43 0.85 17.81 -6.70
N VAL A 44 2.06 17.30 -6.89
CA VAL A 44 3.22 18.12 -7.30
C VAL A 44 2.95 18.88 -8.61
N ILE A 45 2.22 18.27 -9.54
CA ILE A 45 1.86 18.89 -10.82
C ILE A 45 0.89 20.05 -10.57
N LEU A 46 -0.14 19.82 -9.77
CA LEU A 46 -1.14 20.85 -9.43
C LEU A 46 -0.53 22.00 -8.62
N GLU A 47 0.43 21.72 -7.73
CA GLU A 47 1.19 22.73 -6.97
C GLU A 47 2.08 23.60 -7.85
N LYS A 48 2.42 23.14 -9.06
CA LYS A 48 3.28 23.85 -10.03
C LYS A 48 2.50 24.33 -11.24
N ASP A 49 1.22 24.68 -11.05
CA ASP A 49 0.34 25.25 -12.07
C ASP A 49 0.15 24.36 -13.32
N GLY A 50 0.35 23.05 -13.16
CA GLY A 50 -0.03 22.04 -14.16
C GLY A 50 -1.48 21.56 -13.98
N SER A 51 -1.96 20.78 -14.94
CA SER A 51 -3.30 20.20 -14.94
C SER A 51 -3.26 18.71 -15.32
N LEU A 52 -4.21 17.92 -14.84
CA LEU A 52 -4.30 16.51 -15.16
C LEU A 52 -5.20 16.31 -16.39
N ILE A 53 -4.67 15.66 -17.42
CA ILE A 53 -5.42 15.30 -18.64
C ILE A 53 -6.07 13.94 -18.45
N LEU A 54 -5.31 12.97 -17.93
CA LEU A 54 -5.79 11.63 -17.59
C LEU A 54 -5.14 11.20 -16.27
N PRO A 55 -5.91 10.90 -15.21
CA PRO A 55 -7.36 11.04 -15.13
C PRO A 55 -7.80 12.52 -15.08
N ALA A 56 -8.94 12.86 -15.68
CA ALA A 56 -9.50 14.22 -15.69
C ALA A 56 -10.20 14.54 -14.35
N VAL A 57 -9.44 14.46 -13.26
CA VAL A 57 -9.96 14.58 -11.88
C VAL A 57 -9.54 15.87 -11.19
N ALA A 58 -8.72 16.70 -11.84
CA ALA A 58 -8.33 18.00 -11.35
C ALA A 58 -7.95 18.93 -12.50
N GLU A 59 -8.64 20.07 -12.60
CA GLU A 59 -8.31 21.13 -13.56
C GLU A 59 -7.23 22.07 -13.01
N SER A 60 -7.21 22.25 -11.68
CA SER A 60 -6.24 23.09 -10.96
C SER A 60 -6.17 22.67 -9.49
N LYS A 61 -5.20 23.21 -8.74
CA LYS A 61 -5.08 23.01 -7.28
C LYS A 61 -6.38 23.32 -6.51
N GLY A 62 -7.18 24.28 -6.98
CA GLY A 62 -8.43 24.69 -6.32
C GLY A 62 -9.68 23.93 -6.77
N ASN A 63 -9.57 23.04 -7.76
CA ASN A 63 -10.69 22.30 -8.33
C ASN A 63 -10.30 20.83 -8.54
N ILE A 64 -10.38 20.03 -7.47
CA ILE A 64 -10.11 18.59 -7.46
C ILE A 64 -11.41 17.85 -7.17
N ALA A 65 -11.80 16.94 -8.08
CA ALA A 65 -13.02 16.16 -7.96
C ALA A 65 -12.77 14.77 -7.33
N ASP A 66 -11.54 14.27 -7.36
CA ASP A 66 -11.21 12.96 -6.79
C ASP A 66 -10.99 13.05 -5.26
N PRO A 67 -11.74 12.27 -4.44
CA PRO A 67 -11.65 12.34 -2.98
C PRO A 67 -10.27 11.99 -2.41
N LEU A 68 -9.57 11.02 -3.00
CA LEU A 68 -8.24 10.63 -2.52
C LEU A 68 -7.21 11.71 -2.86
N LEU A 69 -7.25 12.26 -4.07
CA LEU A 69 -6.36 13.35 -4.47
C LEU A 69 -6.60 14.62 -3.63
N GLN A 70 -7.86 14.95 -3.37
CA GLN A 70 -8.24 16.06 -2.49
C GLN A 70 -7.70 15.85 -1.08
N ALA A 71 -7.88 14.66 -0.49
CA ALA A 71 -7.36 14.35 0.84
C ALA A 71 -5.83 14.43 0.92
N ILE A 72 -5.10 14.02 -0.14
CA ILE A 72 -3.65 14.17 -0.21
C ILE A 72 -3.26 15.66 -0.25
N MET A 73 -3.96 16.47 -1.05
CA MET A 73 -3.71 17.92 -1.13
C MET A 73 -3.98 18.62 0.20
N GLU A 74 -5.09 18.30 0.87
CA GLU A 74 -5.45 18.85 2.19
C GLU A 74 -4.41 18.49 3.25
N CYS A 75 -3.97 17.22 3.27
CA CYS A 75 -2.93 16.76 4.18
C CYS A 75 -1.61 17.53 3.97
N ARG A 76 -1.24 17.84 2.72
CA ARG A 76 -0.03 18.61 2.40
C ARG A 76 -0.15 20.08 2.76
N ASP A 77 -1.34 20.66 2.60
CA ASP A 77 -1.64 22.03 3.01
C ASP A 77 -1.83 22.17 4.54
N GLY A 78 -1.75 21.08 5.31
CA GLY A 78 -1.97 21.07 6.77
C GLY A 78 -3.43 21.30 7.19
N LYS A 79 -4.38 21.05 6.29
CA LYS A 79 -5.82 21.19 6.54
C LYS A 79 -6.38 19.90 7.12
N GLU A 80 -7.46 20.01 7.89
CA GLU A 80 -8.24 18.84 8.29
C GLU A 80 -8.90 18.21 7.07
N ILE A 81 -8.76 16.89 6.94
CA ILE A 81 -9.37 16.11 5.87
C ILE A 81 -10.86 15.97 6.15
N ASP A 82 -11.71 16.28 5.17
CA ASP A 82 -13.14 16.01 5.27
C ASP A 82 -13.39 14.48 5.33
N ARG A 83 -13.88 14.01 6.48
CA ARG A 83 -14.15 12.59 6.75
C ARG A 83 -15.65 12.26 6.75
N THR A 84 -16.50 13.15 6.25
CA THR A 84 -17.95 12.96 6.24
C THR A 84 -18.38 11.71 5.48
N ASP A 85 -17.66 11.32 4.43
CA ASP A 85 -17.89 10.11 3.65
C ASP A 85 -16.65 9.21 3.56
N ARG A 86 -16.42 8.40 4.62
CA ARG A 86 -15.30 7.45 4.68
C ARG A 86 -15.32 6.44 3.53
N SER A 87 -16.48 6.10 2.97
CA SER A 87 -16.60 5.10 1.88
C SER A 87 -15.92 5.56 0.59
N LYS A 88 -15.92 6.87 0.33
CA LYS A 88 -15.23 7.46 -0.83
C LYS A 88 -13.71 7.45 -0.67
N LEU A 89 -13.22 7.57 0.57
CA LEU A 89 -11.79 7.63 0.87
C LEU A 89 -11.11 6.26 0.79
N ILE A 90 -11.83 5.16 1.05
CA ILE A 90 -11.22 3.82 1.03
C ILE A 90 -10.94 3.28 -0.38
N THR A 91 -11.43 3.93 -1.43
CA THR A 91 -11.32 3.42 -2.81
C THR A 91 -10.01 3.88 -3.45
N ALA A 92 -9.26 2.94 -4.02
CA ALA A 92 -8.07 3.22 -4.81
C ALA A 92 -8.45 3.78 -6.20
N THR A 93 -8.75 5.09 -6.26
CA THR A 93 -9.31 5.75 -7.46
C THR A 93 -8.24 6.23 -8.45
N LEU A 94 -7.03 6.55 -7.97
CA LEU A 94 -5.98 7.15 -8.78
C LEU A 94 -5.17 6.08 -9.54
N PRO A 95 -5.05 6.18 -10.88
CA PRO A 95 -4.35 5.20 -11.69
C PRO A 95 -2.83 5.35 -11.53
N ASN A 96 -2.12 4.25 -11.76
CA ASN A 96 -0.66 4.21 -11.74
C ASN A 96 0.00 4.85 -12.98
N ARG A 97 -0.78 5.17 -14.03
CA ARG A 97 -0.37 5.89 -15.23
C ARG A 97 -1.23 7.13 -15.36
N PHE A 98 -0.59 8.27 -15.59
CA PHE A 98 -1.32 9.52 -15.81
C PHE A 98 -0.65 10.38 -16.88
N ARG A 99 -1.42 11.33 -17.40
CA ARG A 99 -0.98 12.34 -18.36
C ARG A 99 -1.33 13.72 -17.81
N ALA A 100 -0.41 14.65 -17.94
CA ALA A 100 -0.57 15.99 -17.41
C ALA A 100 -0.03 17.04 -18.37
N GLU A 101 -0.65 18.20 -18.35
CA GLU A 101 -0.14 19.41 -18.96
C GLU A 101 0.71 20.15 -17.93
N ILE A 102 1.97 20.43 -18.26
CA ILE A 102 2.93 21.06 -17.35
C ILE A 102 3.51 22.35 -17.95
N PRO A 103 3.91 23.33 -17.12
CA PRO A 103 4.62 24.51 -17.62
C PRO A 103 5.97 24.13 -18.25
N THR A 104 6.41 24.91 -19.25
CA THR A 104 7.76 24.75 -19.82
C THR A 104 8.82 24.83 -18.74
N GLY A 105 9.73 23.87 -18.71
CA GLY A 105 10.83 23.82 -17.74
C GLY A 105 10.44 23.23 -16.38
N PHE A 106 9.23 22.71 -16.23
CA PHE A 106 8.89 21.86 -15.10
C PHE A 106 9.80 20.62 -15.07
N ASN A 107 10.28 20.25 -13.89
CA ASN A 107 11.16 19.10 -13.71
C ASN A 107 10.35 17.86 -13.26
N PRO A 108 10.13 16.84 -14.11
CA PRO A 108 9.38 15.64 -13.74
C PRO A 108 10.01 14.83 -12.61
N ALA A 109 11.30 15.02 -12.32
CA ALA A 109 11.97 14.36 -11.20
C ALA A 109 11.36 14.77 -9.84
N LEU A 110 10.68 15.92 -9.74
CA LEU A 110 9.97 16.32 -8.52
C LEU A 110 8.82 15.37 -8.19
N CYS A 111 8.12 14.85 -9.21
CA CYS A 111 7.07 13.85 -9.02
C CYS A 111 7.64 12.52 -8.50
N GLU A 112 8.79 12.10 -9.05
CA GLU A 112 9.50 10.90 -8.59
C GLU A 112 9.99 11.05 -7.15
N GLN A 113 10.55 12.22 -6.82
CA GLN A 113 11.01 12.55 -5.48
C GLN A 113 9.87 12.50 -4.47
N ALA A 114 8.71 13.09 -4.77
CA ALA A 114 7.55 13.06 -3.88
C ALA A 114 7.05 11.62 -3.58
N ILE A 115 7.05 10.74 -4.58
CA ILE A 115 6.75 9.31 -4.38
C ILE A 115 7.79 8.67 -3.45
N LYS A 116 9.08 8.88 -3.73
CA LYS A 116 10.16 8.29 -2.95
C LYS A 116 10.12 8.77 -1.50
N GLU A 117 9.99 10.06 -1.26
CA GLU A 117 9.89 10.64 0.09
C GLU A 117 8.77 10.00 0.90
N LYS A 118 7.55 9.95 0.35
CA LYS A 118 6.40 9.37 1.05
C LYS A 118 6.49 7.87 1.24
N TRP A 119 7.11 7.15 0.30
CA TRP A 119 7.42 5.74 0.47
C TRP A 119 8.44 5.48 1.58
N HIS A 120 9.50 6.30 1.65
CA HIS A 120 10.52 6.19 2.70
C HIS A 120 9.98 6.60 4.06
N GLU A 121 9.11 7.60 4.13
CA GLU A 121 8.42 8.00 5.36
C GLU A 121 7.59 6.84 5.92
N LEU A 122 6.76 6.21 5.08
CA LEU A 122 6.02 5.00 5.46
C LEU A 122 6.96 3.88 5.92
N ALA A 123 8.02 3.61 5.15
CA ALA A 123 8.98 2.57 5.49
C ALA A 123 9.67 2.85 6.83
N GLN A 124 10.01 4.11 7.11
CA GLN A 124 10.65 4.51 8.36
C GLN A 124 9.72 4.30 9.55
N ILE A 125 8.45 4.70 9.44
CA ILE A 125 7.46 4.48 10.51
C ILE A 125 7.32 2.98 10.82
N ILE A 126 7.27 2.12 9.80
CA ILE A 126 7.20 0.67 9.98
C ILE A 126 8.50 0.12 10.60
N TRP A 127 9.65 0.57 10.11
CA TRP A 127 10.95 0.17 10.65
C TRP A 127 11.06 0.48 12.14
N ASP A 128 10.84 1.73 12.52
CA ASP A 128 10.99 2.20 13.90
C ASP A 128 10.02 1.50 14.85
N ARG A 129 8.80 1.24 14.40
CA ARG A 129 7.75 0.66 15.25
C ARG A 129 7.89 -0.85 15.43
N TYR A 130 8.37 -1.56 14.41
CA TYR A 130 8.22 -3.00 14.31
C TYR A 130 9.51 -3.78 14.04
N LEU A 131 10.56 -3.16 13.51
CA LEU A 131 11.81 -3.83 13.15
C LEU A 131 13.05 -3.32 13.88
N ALA A 132 13.05 -2.09 14.39
CA ALA A 132 14.21 -1.53 15.07
C ALA A 132 14.71 -2.43 16.23
N ASP A 133 13.80 -2.95 17.06
CA ASP A 133 14.17 -3.82 18.18
C ASP A 133 14.59 -5.23 17.71
N PRO A 134 13.82 -5.98 16.88
CA PRO A 134 14.22 -7.31 16.43
C PRO A 134 15.40 -7.34 15.47
N ALA A 135 15.71 -6.23 14.79
CA ALA A 135 16.82 -6.17 13.83
C ALA A 135 18.17 -6.56 14.46
N ALA A 136 18.33 -6.39 15.78
CA ALA A 136 19.52 -6.83 16.51
C ALA A 136 19.73 -8.36 16.50
N LEU A 137 18.66 -9.13 16.34
CA LEU A 137 18.71 -10.60 16.25
C LEU A 137 18.96 -11.09 14.81
N GLY A 138 18.72 -10.23 13.82
CA GLY A 138 18.87 -10.55 12.41
C GLY A 138 20.30 -10.36 11.89
N ARG A 139 20.57 -10.88 10.69
CA ARG A 139 21.80 -10.68 9.95
C ARG A 139 21.56 -9.68 8.83
N SER A 140 22.14 -8.49 8.92
CA SER A 140 22.00 -7.44 7.91
C SER A 140 20.54 -7.08 7.60
N THR A 141 19.63 -7.21 8.57
CA THR A 141 18.20 -6.88 8.39
C THR A 141 18.00 -5.45 7.91
N ALA A 142 18.77 -4.49 8.43
CA ALA A 142 18.73 -3.10 7.99
C ALA A 142 19.17 -2.92 6.52
N ASP A 143 20.22 -3.64 6.10
CA ASP A 143 20.69 -3.60 4.71
C ASP A 143 19.67 -4.23 3.75
N ILE A 144 19.07 -5.36 4.15
CA ILE A 144 18.02 -6.05 3.38
C ILE A 144 16.81 -5.13 3.24
N TRP A 145 16.36 -4.53 4.36
CA TRP A 145 15.26 -3.58 4.38
C TRP A 145 15.53 -2.41 3.43
N LYS A 146 16.65 -1.71 3.64
CA LYS A 146 17.02 -0.55 2.83
C LYS A 146 17.11 -0.90 1.34
N ARG A 147 17.79 -2.00 1.00
CA ARG A 147 17.91 -2.45 -0.40
C ARG A 147 16.55 -2.66 -1.05
N GLN A 148 15.62 -3.30 -0.36
CA GLN A 148 14.29 -3.57 -0.91
C GLN A 148 13.44 -2.29 -1.02
N ILE A 149 13.49 -1.40 -0.03
CA ILE A 149 12.75 -0.13 -0.06
C ILE A 149 13.25 0.78 -1.19
N ASP A 150 14.57 0.91 -1.35
CA ASP A 150 15.19 1.80 -2.33
C ASP A 150 14.96 1.35 -3.78
N ASN A 151 14.83 0.03 -4.01
CA ASN A 151 14.84 -0.58 -5.34
C ASN A 151 13.52 -1.26 -5.74
N PHE A 152 12.42 -1.03 -5.03
CA PHE A 152 11.15 -1.69 -5.38
C PHE A 152 10.38 -1.00 -6.51
N TRP A 153 10.31 0.33 -6.47
CA TRP A 153 9.48 1.10 -7.40
C TRP A 153 10.21 1.37 -8.72
N GLU A 154 9.57 1.01 -9.81
CA GLU A 154 9.89 1.45 -11.16
C GLU A 154 9.06 2.68 -11.51
N ILE A 155 9.72 3.81 -11.70
CA ILE A 155 9.10 5.08 -12.08
C ILE A 155 9.63 5.47 -13.46
N ASN A 156 8.72 5.66 -14.42
CA ASN A 156 9.05 6.06 -15.77
C ASN A 156 8.23 7.28 -16.17
N TRP A 157 8.87 8.21 -16.85
CA TRP A 157 8.21 9.37 -17.43
C TRP A 157 8.85 9.80 -18.75
N VAL A 158 8.08 10.51 -19.57
CA VAL A 158 8.53 11.09 -20.84
C VAL A 158 7.71 12.34 -21.17
N LEU A 159 8.39 13.36 -21.71
CA LEU A 159 7.76 14.55 -22.26
C LEU A 159 7.43 14.32 -23.73
N SER A 160 6.15 14.21 -24.06
CA SER A 160 5.68 13.92 -25.41
C SER A 160 4.16 14.11 -25.53
N GLU A 161 3.72 14.74 -26.62
CA GLU A 161 2.31 14.79 -27.02
C GLU A 161 1.75 13.40 -27.33
N ASP A 162 2.58 12.51 -27.86
CA ASP A 162 2.20 11.13 -28.18
C ASP A 162 2.00 10.31 -26.91
N SER A 163 0.83 9.67 -26.79
CA SER A 163 0.47 8.81 -25.67
C SER A 163 1.25 7.50 -25.66
N ALA A 164 1.71 7.02 -26.82
CA ALA A 164 2.46 5.78 -26.96
C ALA A 164 3.93 5.92 -26.53
N ALA A 165 4.45 7.15 -26.43
CA ALA A 165 5.85 7.40 -26.06
C ALA A 165 6.26 6.77 -24.72
N LEU A 166 5.34 6.72 -23.75
CA LEU A 166 5.62 6.10 -22.45
C LEU A 166 5.81 4.57 -22.56
N ASP A 167 5.06 3.92 -23.44
CA ASP A 167 5.16 2.48 -23.65
C ASP A 167 6.48 2.13 -24.36
N LEU A 168 6.92 2.97 -25.30
CA LEU A 168 8.25 2.88 -25.90
C LEU A 168 9.37 3.09 -24.87
N ARG A 169 9.21 4.08 -23.98
CA ARG A 169 10.17 4.36 -22.90
C ARG A 169 10.31 3.19 -21.91
N LYS A 170 9.23 2.43 -21.67
CA LYS A 170 9.25 1.22 -20.83
C LYS A 170 10.01 0.06 -21.47
N ASN A 171 10.08 0.00 -22.80
CA ASN A 171 10.84 -1.05 -23.49
C ASN A 171 12.36 -0.99 -23.21
N TRP A 172 12.88 0.16 -22.77
CA TRP A 172 14.28 0.27 -22.35
C TRP A 172 14.61 -0.48 -21.06
N ARG A 173 13.59 -0.89 -20.28
CA ARG A 173 13.76 -1.69 -19.05
C ARG A 173 14.89 -1.16 -18.15
N CYS A 174 14.86 0.13 -17.86
CA CYS A 174 15.92 0.80 -17.09
C CYS A 174 15.91 0.42 -15.60
N HIS A 175 14.83 -0.19 -15.11
CA HIS A 175 14.76 -0.70 -13.75
C HIS A 175 15.33 -2.11 -13.68
N LEU A 176 16.41 -2.26 -12.91
CA LEU A 176 17.05 -3.53 -12.63
C LEU A 176 16.75 -3.95 -11.19
N PRO A 177 15.98 -5.04 -10.98
CA PRO A 177 15.72 -5.54 -9.64
C PRO A 177 17.03 -5.87 -8.90
N SER A 178 17.08 -5.59 -7.60
CA SER A 178 18.20 -5.99 -6.76
C SER A 178 18.39 -7.50 -6.74
N ILE A 179 19.64 -7.93 -6.57
CA ILE A 179 19.93 -9.33 -6.26
C ILE A 179 19.45 -9.58 -4.82
N GLU A 180 18.54 -10.52 -4.69
CA GLU A 180 17.94 -10.92 -3.41
C GLU A 180 18.44 -12.33 -3.07
N PRO A 181 19.57 -12.48 -2.34
CA PRO A 181 20.09 -13.78 -1.94
C PRO A 181 19.24 -14.39 -0.81
N GLY A 182 19.63 -15.56 -0.33
CA GLY A 182 19.04 -16.18 0.87
C GLY A 182 17.60 -16.64 0.74
N ASP A 183 17.00 -16.92 1.89
CA ASP A 183 15.64 -17.43 1.98
C ASP A 183 14.63 -16.40 1.49
N LYS A 184 13.54 -16.89 0.90
CA LYS A 184 12.55 -16.03 0.23
C LYS A 184 11.37 -15.72 1.12
N CYS A 185 10.83 -14.53 0.90
CA CYS A 185 9.59 -14.11 1.50
C CYS A 185 8.44 -15.04 1.08
N SER A 186 7.61 -15.41 2.04
CA SER A 186 6.43 -16.26 1.84
C SER A 186 5.40 -15.64 0.88
N LEU A 187 5.38 -14.31 0.77
CA LEU A 187 4.45 -13.57 -0.09
C LEU A 187 5.10 -13.14 -1.42
N PHE A 188 6.33 -12.62 -1.36
CA PHE A 188 7.11 -12.18 -2.50
C PHE A 188 8.29 -13.13 -2.71
N GLY A 189 8.04 -14.25 -3.40
CA GLY A 189 9.05 -15.32 -3.57
C GLY A 189 10.34 -14.91 -4.31
N ASN A 190 10.37 -13.72 -4.90
CA ASN A 190 11.57 -13.14 -5.52
C ASN A 190 12.39 -12.25 -4.58
N LEU A 191 11.86 -11.88 -3.40
CA LEU A 191 12.51 -11.01 -2.43
C LEU A 191 13.02 -11.81 -1.24
N GLN A 192 14.18 -11.42 -0.71
CA GLN A 192 14.74 -12.02 0.49
C GLN A 192 13.86 -11.72 1.72
N GLU A 193 13.73 -12.67 2.63
CA GLU A 193 13.10 -12.43 3.93
C GLU A 193 14.02 -11.62 4.88
N LEU A 194 13.45 -10.96 5.88
CA LEU A 194 14.16 -9.93 6.66
C LEU A 194 15.18 -10.44 7.70
N SER A 195 15.15 -11.72 8.10
CA SER A 195 16.10 -12.23 9.10
C SER A 195 17.54 -12.30 8.58
N GLY A 196 17.71 -12.51 7.28
CA GLY A 196 19.03 -12.64 6.64
C GLY A 196 19.74 -13.98 6.88
N TYR A 197 19.08 -14.92 7.55
CA TYR A 197 19.60 -16.26 7.79
C TYR A 197 19.18 -17.24 6.69
N LEU A 198 19.95 -18.33 6.55
CA LEU A 198 19.63 -19.45 5.69
C LEU A 198 19.06 -20.58 6.54
N ARG A 199 17.78 -20.93 6.36
CA ARG A 199 17.11 -21.96 7.18
C ARG A 199 17.82 -23.31 7.16
N ILE A 200 18.49 -23.66 6.06
CA ILE A 200 19.24 -24.92 5.94
C ILE A 200 20.39 -25.04 6.96
N HIS A 201 20.94 -23.91 7.43
CA HIS A 201 22.06 -23.88 8.37
C HIS A 201 21.70 -23.25 9.71
N GLU A 202 20.77 -22.29 9.72
CA GLU A 202 20.53 -21.37 10.84
C GLU A 202 19.03 -21.22 11.12
N LYS A 203 18.29 -22.32 11.06
CA LYS A 203 16.85 -22.37 11.33
C LYS A 203 16.48 -21.71 12.66
N ASP A 204 17.16 -22.07 13.74
CA ASP A 204 16.79 -21.61 15.08
C ASP A 204 16.93 -20.09 15.23
N LYS A 205 17.97 -19.49 14.63
CA LYS A 205 18.17 -18.02 14.61
C LYS A 205 17.12 -17.30 13.76
N GLN A 206 16.75 -17.89 12.62
CA GLN A 206 15.67 -17.37 11.79
C GLN A 206 14.34 -17.41 12.57
N ASP A 207 14.05 -18.54 13.22
CA ASP A 207 12.82 -18.71 14.01
C ASP A 207 12.81 -17.75 15.21
N GLU A 208 13.93 -17.56 15.90
CA GLU A 208 14.11 -16.57 16.98
C GLU A 208 13.84 -15.14 16.51
N PHE A 209 14.42 -14.72 15.37
CA PHE A 209 14.16 -13.40 14.79
C PHE A 209 12.67 -13.18 14.53
N TRP A 210 12.02 -14.13 13.84
CA TRP A 210 10.61 -13.99 13.48
C TRP A 210 9.69 -14.10 14.70
N GLU A 211 10.08 -14.84 15.73
CA GLU A 211 9.35 -14.87 16.99
C GLU A 211 9.47 -13.53 17.73
N ALA A 212 10.65 -12.92 17.76
CA ALA A 212 10.84 -11.59 18.30
C ALA A 212 10.04 -10.52 17.52
N VAL A 213 9.87 -10.69 16.20
CA VAL A 213 8.95 -9.85 15.43
C VAL A 213 7.50 -10.09 15.87
N ARG A 214 7.04 -11.35 16.02
CA ARG A 214 5.65 -11.70 16.37
C ARG A 214 5.22 -11.40 17.80
N GLN A 215 6.09 -11.55 18.78
CA GLN A 215 5.73 -11.43 20.19
C GLN A 215 5.70 -9.99 20.71
N GLN A 216 5.90 -9.00 19.83
CA GLN A 216 5.83 -7.61 20.23
C GLN A 216 4.43 -7.24 20.70
N LYS A 217 4.34 -6.50 21.81
CA LYS A 217 3.08 -5.89 22.29
C LYS A 217 2.69 -4.66 21.46
N LYS A 218 2.79 -4.75 20.13
CA LYS A 218 2.46 -3.70 19.18
C LYS A 218 1.18 -4.08 18.42
N VAL A 219 0.38 -3.08 18.06
CA VAL A 219 -0.87 -3.29 17.31
C VAL A 219 -0.57 -3.91 15.95
N GLY A 220 -1.40 -4.88 15.54
CA GLY A 220 -1.32 -5.58 14.25
C GLY A 220 -0.55 -6.89 14.31
N ILE A 221 0.69 -6.86 14.81
CA ILE A 221 1.65 -7.97 14.69
C ILE A 221 1.10 -9.33 15.16
N PHE A 222 0.51 -9.40 16.35
CA PHE A 222 0.08 -10.68 16.94
C PHE A 222 -0.99 -11.41 16.11
N TYR A 223 -1.81 -10.68 15.34
CA TYR A 223 -2.89 -11.25 14.53
C TYR A 223 -2.58 -11.23 13.02
N ASP A 224 -1.61 -10.41 12.64
CA ASP A 224 -1.30 -10.15 11.24
C ASP A 224 -0.12 -10.94 10.73
N LEU A 225 0.65 -11.64 11.56
CA LEU A 225 1.77 -12.48 11.15
C LEU A 225 1.57 -13.92 11.63
N GLU A 226 1.43 -14.85 10.69
CA GLU A 226 1.33 -16.28 10.99
C GLU A 226 2.69 -16.84 11.47
N GLU A 227 2.68 -17.90 12.26
CA GLU A 227 3.89 -18.55 12.82
C GLU A 227 4.93 -18.92 11.74
N ASN A 228 4.46 -19.34 10.57
CA ASN A 228 5.30 -19.77 9.45
C ASN A 228 5.55 -18.69 8.39
N GLU A 229 5.03 -17.47 8.58
CA GLU A 229 5.25 -16.37 7.63
C GLU A 229 6.61 -15.71 7.87
N ARG A 230 7.41 -15.66 6.81
CA ARG A 230 8.68 -14.92 6.76
C ARG A 230 8.56 -13.90 5.65
N LEU A 231 8.59 -12.63 5.99
CA LEU A 231 8.26 -11.54 5.09
C LEU A 231 9.50 -10.75 4.65
N CYS A 232 9.43 -10.19 3.45
CA CYS A 232 10.32 -9.13 2.98
C CYS A 232 9.79 -7.76 3.44
N ALA A 233 10.55 -6.70 3.22
CA ALA A 233 10.17 -5.33 3.57
C ALA A 233 8.82 -4.92 2.97
N ILE A 234 8.62 -5.22 1.69
CA ILE A 234 7.41 -4.85 0.94
C ILE A 234 6.17 -5.56 1.48
N ALA A 235 6.30 -6.86 1.78
CA ALA A 235 5.22 -7.64 2.37
C ALA A 235 4.86 -7.13 3.77
N LEU A 236 5.87 -6.79 4.57
CA LEU A 236 5.66 -6.27 5.92
C LEU A 236 4.95 -4.90 5.89
N ILE A 237 5.36 -4.00 4.99
CA ILE A 237 4.68 -2.71 4.78
C ILE A 237 3.22 -2.95 4.40
N LYS A 238 2.94 -3.81 3.42
CA LYS A 238 1.55 -4.11 3.03
C LYS A 238 0.72 -4.64 4.21
N ARG A 239 1.33 -5.48 5.04
CA ARG A 239 0.63 -6.13 6.15
C ARG A 239 0.29 -5.14 7.28
N LEU A 240 1.20 -4.20 7.55
CA LEU A 240 1.15 -3.29 8.69
C LEU A 240 0.68 -1.86 8.37
N PHE A 241 0.61 -1.49 7.08
CA PHE A 241 0.14 -0.17 6.63
C PHE A 241 -1.15 0.32 7.31
N PRO A 242 -2.22 -0.51 7.47
CA PRO A 242 -3.45 -0.05 8.09
C PRO A 242 -3.28 0.51 9.52
N HIS A 243 -2.27 0.06 10.25
CA HIS A 243 -2.00 0.47 11.62
C HIS A 243 -1.18 1.76 11.73
N VAL A 244 -0.68 2.27 10.60
CA VAL A 244 0.14 3.49 10.55
C VAL A 244 -0.40 4.54 9.58
N ALA A 245 -1.47 4.22 8.83
CA ALA A 245 -2.02 5.09 7.80
C ALA A 245 -2.48 6.47 8.32
N THR A 246 -2.93 6.55 9.58
CA THR A 246 -3.33 7.80 10.22
C THR A 246 -2.21 8.83 10.35
N GLU A 247 -0.95 8.38 10.36
CA GLU A 247 0.22 9.26 10.43
C GLU A 247 0.60 9.82 9.05
N LEU A 248 0.11 9.21 7.97
CA LEU A 248 0.44 9.57 6.60
C LEU A 248 -0.71 10.29 5.88
N ILE A 249 -1.95 9.92 6.20
CA ILE A 249 -3.15 10.48 5.58
C ILE A 249 -4.34 10.41 6.56
N TYR A 250 -5.07 9.30 6.61
CA TYR A 250 -6.22 9.09 7.48
C TYR A 250 -6.35 7.62 7.88
N GLU A 251 -7.27 7.34 8.81
CA GLU A 251 -7.59 6.00 9.25
C GLU A 251 -8.18 5.18 8.09
N VAL A 252 -7.55 4.05 7.80
CA VAL A 252 -8.00 3.11 6.78
C VAL A 252 -8.53 1.81 7.41
N PRO A 253 -9.34 1.03 6.69
CA PRO A 253 -9.87 -0.22 7.22
C PRO A 253 -8.76 -1.23 7.56
N ALA A 254 -8.67 -1.60 8.85
CA ALA A 254 -7.77 -2.66 9.32
C ALA A 254 -8.35 -4.07 9.12
N ASN A 255 -9.68 -4.19 8.97
CA ASN A 255 -10.38 -5.44 8.77
C ASN A 255 -11.07 -5.42 7.40
N TYR A 256 -10.71 -6.37 6.55
CA TYR A 256 -11.32 -6.57 5.24
C TYR A 256 -12.02 -7.94 5.24
N PRO A 257 -13.23 -8.06 4.68
CA PRO A 257 -13.90 -9.34 4.52
C PRO A 257 -13.01 -10.38 3.83
N SER A 258 -12.91 -11.57 4.42
CA SER A 258 -12.19 -12.69 3.83
C SER A 258 -12.89 -13.23 2.58
N THR A 259 -12.17 -13.95 1.71
CA THR A 259 -12.81 -14.56 0.52
C THR A 259 -13.90 -15.58 0.89
N PRO A 260 -13.78 -16.42 1.94
CA PRO A 260 -14.88 -17.27 2.37
C PRO A 260 -16.09 -16.47 2.87
N TYR A 261 -15.88 -15.37 3.59
CA TYR A 261 -16.97 -14.51 4.04
C TYR A 261 -17.74 -13.90 2.87
N LEU A 262 -17.02 -13.33 1.89
CA LEU A 262 -17.63 -12.76 0.69
C LEU A 262 -18.43 -13.82 -0.09
N ALA A 263 -17.93 -15.05 -0.17
CA ALA A 263 -18.66 -16.16 -0.79
C ALA A 263 -19.93 -16.55 -0.02
N ALA A 264 -19.93 -16.40 1.31
CA ALA A 264 -21.05 -16.75 2.17
C ALA A 264 -22.07 -15.62 2.38
N ILE A 265 -21.78 -14.37 2.00
CA ILE A 265 -22.56 -13.18 2.40
C ILE A 265 -24.05 -13.27 2.05
N ASN A 266 -24.38 -13.78 0.87
CA ASN A 266 -25.77 -13.93 0.44
C ASN A 266 -26.52 -14.99 1.26
N TRP A 267 -25.82 -16.06 1.64
CA TRP A 267 -26.37 -17.09 2.51
C TRP A 267 -26.56 -16.55 3.94
N ILE A 268 -25.57 -15.83 4.47
CA ILE A 268 -25.65 -15.16 5.78
C ILE A 268 -26.86 -14.21 5.81
N ALA A 269 -27.01 -13.33 4.81
CA ALA A 269 -28.13 -12.40 4.72
C ALA A 269 -29.49 -13.12 4.69
N LYS A 270 -29.59 -14.24 3.97
CA LYS A 270 -30.80 -15.08 3.93
C LYS A 270 -31.11 -15.69 5.30
N VAL A 271 -30.11 -16.25 5.99
CA VAL A 271 -30.28 -16.86 7.32
C VAL A 271 -30.68 -15.82 8.36
N VAL A 272 -30.03 -14.65 8.36
CA VAL A 272 -30.39 -13.54 9.26
C VAL A 272 -31.84 -13.11 9.06
N LYS A 273 -32.35 -13.13 7.82
CA LYS A 273 -33.74 -12.78 7.51
C LYS A 273 -34.74 -13.89 7.85
N SER A 274 -34.40 -15.16 7.63
CA SER A 274 -35.34 -16.28 7.83
C SER A 274 -35.31 -16.87 9.25
N LYS A 275 -34.21 -16.69 9.98
CA LYS A 275 -33.88 -17.35 11.25
C LYS A 275 -33.20 -16.38 12.22
N THR A 276 -33.84 -15.23 12.46
CA THR A 276 -33.25 -14.09 13.19
C THR A 276 -32.74 -14.45 14.59
N GLU A 277 -33.57 -15.10 15.42
CA GLU A 277 -33.20 -15.41 16.81
C GLU A 277 -32.07 -16.44 16.89
N GLU A 278 -32.10 -17.46 16.02
CA GLU A 278 -31.07 -18.49 15.96
C GLU A 278 -29.73 -17.91 15.48
N ALA A 279 -29.77 -17.06 14.45
CA ALA A 279 -28.59 -16.36 13.94
C ALA A 279 -27.99 -15.42 15.01
N LYS A 280 -28.84 -14.72 15.78
CA LYS A 280 -28.42 -13.85 16.88
C LYS A 280 -27.79 -14.66 18.03
N SER A 281 -28.39 -15.78 18.41
CA SER A 281 -27.85 -16.67 19.44
C SER A 281 -26.48 -17.20 19.03
N TYR A 282 -26.35 -17.70 17.78
CA TYR A 282 -25.08 -18.16 17.23
C TYR A 282 -24.02 -17.05 17.23
N ALA A 283 -24.38 -15.83 16.81
CA ALA A 283 -23.45 -14.70 16.79
C ALA A 283 -22.95 -14.33 18.19
N ILE A 284 -23.82 -14.38 19.22
CA ILE A 284 -23.43 -14.14 20.62
C ILE A 284 -22.44 -15.21 21.09
N GLU A 285 -22.76 -16.49 20.89
CA GLU A 285 -21.89 -17.60 21.28
C GLU A 285 -20.54 -17.55 20.55
N ALA A 286 -20.56 -17.36 19.23
CA ALA A 286 -19.34 -17.26 18.43
C ALA A 286 -18.47 -16.06 18.87
N SER A 287 -19.07 -14.91 19.21
CA SER A 287 -18.33 -13.74 19.69
C SER A 287 -17.63 -13.92 21.04
N SER A 288 -18.03 -14.95 21.81
CA SER A 288 -17.42 -15.27 23.10
C SER A 288 -16.18 -16.16 22.97
N LEU A 289 -15.90 -16.71 21.78
CA LEU A 289 -14.76 -17.59 21.56
C LEU A 289 -13.43 -16.80 21.62
N PRO A 290 -12.38 -17.34 22.27
CA PRO A 290 -11.11 -16.63 22.48
C PRO A 290 -10.41 -16.15 21.21
N GLU A 291 -10.65 -16.86 20.10
CA GLU A 291 -10.04 -16.68 18.79
C GLU A 291 -10.82 -15.68 17.90
N VAL A 292 -12.05 -15.31 18.29
CA VAL A 292 -12.93 -14.40 17.51
C VAL A 292 -12.72 -12.96 17.97
N LYS A 293 -11.54 -12.40 17.71
CA LYS A 293 -11.20 -11.01 18.07
C LYS A 293 -11.16 -10.04 16.89
N GLY A 294 -11.33 -10.54 15.67
CA GLY A 294 -11.54 -9.72 14.47
C GLY A 294 -13.01 -9.72 14.08
N ARG A 295 -13.64 -8.55 13.99
CA ARG A 295 -14.93 -8.41 13.31
C ARG A 295 -14.67 -7.98 11.88
N GLU A 296 -15.06 -8.81 10.92
CA GLU A 296 -15.20 -8.39 9.54
C GLU A 296 -16.22 -7.25 9.50
N ASN A 297 -15.87 -6.15 8.84
CA ASN A 297 -16.73 -4.97 8.75
C ASN A 297 -17.08 -4.73 7.27
N PRO A 298 -18.05 -5.48 6.71
CA PRO A 298 -18.41 -5.38 5.31
C PRO A 298 -19.03 -4.01 4.97
N ASP A 299 -19.66 -3.34 5.94
CA ASP A 299 -20.37 -2.07 5.75
C ASP A 299 -19.42 -0.92 5.36
N LEU A 300 -18.12 -1.07 5.61
CA LEU A 300 -17.11 -0.11 5.15
C LEU A 300 -16.87 -0.19 3.64
N PHE A 301 -17.20 -1.31 2.99
CA PHE A 301 -16.92 -1.56 1.59
C PHE A 301 -18.24 -1.60 0.81
N PRO A 302 -18.55 -0.58 -0.02
CA PRO A 302 -19.76 -0.61 -0.84
C PRO A 302 -19.70 -1.83 -1.77
N VAL A 303 -20.77 -2.63 -1.76
CA VAL A 303 -21.01 -3.72 -2.72
C VAL A 303 -21.52 -3.15 -4.04
#